data_AF-A0A963QFJ6-F1
#
_entry.id   AF-A0A963QFJ6-F1
#
_cell.length_a   1.000
_cell.length_b   1.000
_cell.length_c   1.000
_cell.angle_alpha   90.00
_cell.angle_beta   90.00
_cell.angle_gamma   90.00
#
_symmetry.space_group_name_H-M   'P 1'
#
loop_
_entity.id
_entity.type
_entity.pdbx_description
1 polymer ?
#
loop_
_entity_poly.entity_id
_entity_poly.type
_entity_poly.pdbx_seq_one_letter_code
_entity_poly.pdbx_strand_id
1 'polypeptide(L)' 'VRATASASLTGRTGIEMEAMTATSIALLTIYDMAKALDKAMVIEGVRLLAKSGGKSGEWTAPE' A
#
# COMPACT_ATOMS: atom_id res chain seq x y z
N VAL A 1 -0.31 11.73 7.71
CA VAL A 1 -1.50 10.95 7.24
C VAL A 1 -1.09 9.49 7.14
N ARG A 2 -1.94 8.53 7.54
CA ARG A 2 -1.68 7.09 7.35
C ARG A 2 -2.73 6.52 6.38
N ALA A 3 -2.28 5.73 5.41
CA ALA A 3 -3.15 5.00 4.49
C ALA A 3 -2.83 3.50 4.57
N THR A 4 -3.88 2.68 4.56
CA THR A 4 -3.79 1.21 4.53
C THR A 4 -4.76 0.71 3.46
N ALA A 5 -4.31 -0.20 2.61
CA ALA A 5 -5.15 -0.85 1.61
C ALA A 5 -5.03 -2.38 1.71
N SER A 6 -6.16 -3.05 1.44
CA SER A 6 -6.26 -4.51 1.34
C SER A 6 -6.83 -4.86 -0.03
N ALA A 7 -6.30 -5.93 -0.63
CA ALA A 7 -6.78 -6.45 -1.91
C ALA A 7 -6.96 -7.98 -1.79
N SER A 8 -7.93 -8.54 -2.52
CA SER A 8 -8.23 -9.98 -2.55
C SER A 8 -8.55 -10.44 -3.97
N LEU A 9 -8.03 -11.59 -4.37
CA LEU A 9 -8.26 -12.20 -5.69
C LEU A 9 -8.28 -13.74 -5.57
N THR A 10 -9.18 -14.38 -6.32
CA THR A 10 -9.08 -15.82 -6.60
C THR A 10 -8.24 -16.01 -7.86
N GLY A 11 -6.95 -16.29 -7.70
CA GLY A 11 -5.99 -16.35 -8.80
C GLY A 11 -4.74 -17.17 -8.49
N ARG A 12 -3.89 -17.35 -9.51
CA ARG A 12 -2.63 -18.12 -9.40
C ARG A 12 -1.44 -17.31 -8.91
N THR A 13 -1.57 -15.99 -8.86
CA THR A 13 -0.52 -15.05 -8.48
C THR A 13 -0.92 -14.27 -7.23
N GLY A 14 0.09 -13.89 -6.43
CA GLY A 14 -0.11 -12.91 -5.37
C GLY A 14 -0.51 -11.56 -5.94
N ILE A 15 -1.14 -10.74 -5.09
CA ILE A 15 -1.63 -9.39 -5.41
C ILE A 15 -1.08 -8.34 -4.44
N GLU A 16 0.17 -8.52 -4.02
CA GLU A 16 0.89 -7.59 -3.16
C GLU A 16 1.00 -6.21 -3.81
N MET A 17 1.16 -6.18 -5.14
CA MET A 17 1.32 -4.97 -5.93
C MET A 17 0.03 -4.14 -5.96
N GLU A 18 -1.13 -4.77 -5.98
CA GLU A 18 -2.44 -4.11 -6.00
C GLU A 18 -2.67 -3.33 -4.70
N ALA A 19 -2.36 -3.94 -3.55
CA ALA A 19 -2.45 -3.28 -2.26
C ALA A 19 -1.45 -2.12 -2.11
N MET A 20 -0.19 -2.33 -2.53
CA MET A 20 0.85 -1.28 -2.45
C MET A 20 0.57 -0.13 -3.44
N THR A 21 0.07 -0.44 -4.63
CA THR A 21 -0.30 0.58 -5.64
C THR A 21 -1.49 1.40 -5.16
N ALA A 22 -2.54 0.76 -4.63
CA ALA A 22 -3.69 1.47 -4.06
C ALA A 22 -3.28 2.42 -2.94
N THR A 23 -2.40 1.96 -2.04
CA THR A 23 -1.84 2.81 -0.96
C THR A 23 -1.06 3.99 -1.53
N SER A 24 -0.19 3.74 -2.52
CA SER A 24 0.63 4.79 -3.15
C SER A 24 -0.23 5.84 -3.85
N ILE A 25 -1.23 5.41 -4.63
CA ILE A 25 -2.14 6.33 -5.32
C ILE A 25 -2.95 7.14 -4.31
N ALA A 26 -3.48 6.53 -3.25
CA ALA A 26 -4.21 7.26 -2.21
C ALA A 26 -3.34 8.35 -1.56
N LEU A 27 -2.09 8.05 -1.25
CA LEU A 27 -1.15 9.03 -0.68
C LEU A 27 -0.78 10.13 -1.69
N LEU A 28 -0.59 9.78 -2.97
CA LEU A 28 -0.35 10.75 -4.04
C LEU A 28 -1.55 11.67 -4.27
N THR A 29 -2.78 11.15 -4.18
CA THR A 29 -3.99 11.97 -4.24
C THR A 29 -4.05 12.96 -3.08
N ILE A 30 -3.69 12.52 -1.87
CA ILE A 30 -3.65 13.42 -0.71
C ILE A 30 -2.56 14.49 -0.88
N TYR A 31 -1.38 14.10 -1.39
CA TYR A 31 -0.34 15.06 -1.73
C TYR A 31 -0.88 16.10 -2.72
N ASP A 32 -1.55 15.67 -3.79
CA ASP A 32 -2.12 16.56 -4.80
C ASP A 32 -3.09 17.59 -4.20
N MET A 33 -3.95 17.16 -3.28
CA MET A 33 -4.91 18.03 -2.61
C MET A 33 -4.26 19.02 -1.63
N ALA A 34 -3.13 18.67 -1.02
CA ALA A 34 -2.47 19.48 0.02
C ALA A 34 -1.22 20.23 -0.47
N LYS A 35 -0.71 19.97 -1.68
CA LYS A 35 0.54 20.56 -2.21
C LYS A 35 0.56 22.09 -2.29
N ALA A 36 -0.61 22.74 -2.24
CA ALA A 36 -0.71 24.19 -2.22
C ALA A 36 -0.34 24.79 -0.85
N LEU A 37 -0.49 24.00 0.22
CA LEU A 37 -0.17 24.39 1.60
C LEU A 37 1.30 24.12 1.92
N ASP A 38 1.79 22.94 1.54
CA ASP A 38 3.18 22.53 1.74
C ASP A 38 3.65 21.62 0.60
N LYS A 39 4.76 21.99 -0.04
CA LYS A 39 5.40 21.21 -1.13
C LYS A 39 6.51 20.29 -0.64
N ALA A 40 6.91 20.40 0.62
CA ALA A 40 7.96 19.59 1.23
C ALA A 40 7.42 18.29 1.86
N MET A 41 6.11 18.03 1.78
CA MET A 41 5.51 16.79 2.27
C MET A 41 6.21 15.55 1.68
N VAL A 42 6.48 14.56 2.52
CA VAL A 42 7.12 13.30 2.11
C VAL A 42 6.12 12.16 2.23
N ILE A 43 6.06 11.33 1.19
CA ILE A 43 5.41 10.01 1.25
C ILE A 43 6.49 9.00 1.60
N GLU A 44 6.33 8.29 2.71
CA GLU A 44 7.29 7.32 3.22
C GLU A 44 6.60 6.07 3.78
N GLY A 45 7.37 5.01 4.01
CA GLY A 45 6.89 3.83 4.72
C GLY A 45 5.86 2.97 3.95
N VAL A 46 5.75 3.13 2.63
CA VAL A 46 4.92 2.23 1.80
C VAL A 46 5.53 0.83 1.84
N ARG A 47 4.87 -0.08 2.57
CA ARG A 47 5.31 -1.47 2.76
C ARG A 47 4.13 -2.42 2.83
N LEU A 48 4.35 -3.69 2.44
CA LEU A 48 3.38 -4.76 2.66
C LEU A 48 3.29 -5.07 4.16
N LEU A 49 2.08 -5.17 4.72
CA LEU A 49 1.87 -5.50 6.14
C LEU A 49 1.59 -6.98 6.37
N ALA A 50 0.77 -7.57 5.50
CA ALA A 50 0.44 -8.98 5.55
C ALA A 50 0.08 -9.48 4.15
N LYS A 51 0.24 -10.78 3.95
CA LYS A 51 -0.18 -11.50 2.76
C LYS A 51 -0.61 -12.91 3.18
N SER A 52 -1.71 -13.37 2.59
CA SER A 52 -2.18 -14.74 2.71
C SER A 52 -2.29 -15.42 1.34
N GLY A 53 -2.17 -16.74 1.32
CA GLY A 53 -2.37 -17.56 0.12
C GLY A 53 -1.14 -17.74 -0.78
N GLY A 54 -1.31 -18.57 -1.81
CA GLY A 54 -0.23 -19.03 -2.67
C GLY A 54 0.73 -20.02 -2.01
N LYS A 55 1.75 -20.46 -2.74
CA LYS A 55 2.74 -21.44 -2.26
C LYS A 55 3.52 -20.97 -1.03
N SER A 56 3.68 -19.66 -0.88
CA SER A 56 4.40 -19.05 0.24
C SER A 56 3.61 -19.05 1.56
N GLY A 57 2.29 -19.28 1.53
CA GLY A 57 1.44 -19.25 2.71
C GLY A 57 1.28 -17.85 3.31
N GLU A 58 0.94 -17.82 4.60
CA GLU A 58 0.79 -16.61 5.41
C GLU A 58 2.15 -15.93 5.65
N TRP A 59 2.19 -14.62 5.48
CA TRP A 59 3.32 -13.77 5.78
C TRP A 59 2.84 -12.50 6.47
N THR A 60 3.57 -12.06 7.50
CA THR A 60 3.33 -10.79 8.21
C THR A 60 4.66 -10.05 8.32
N ALA A 61 4.62 -8.75 8.10
CA ALA A 61 5.81 -7.91 8.23
C ALA A 61 6.31 -7.91 9.68
N PRO A 62 7.63 -7.97 9.91
CA PRO A 62 8.19 -7.74 11.23
C PRO A 62 7.90 -6.32 11.71
N GLU A 63 7.88 -6.11 13.02
CA GLU A 63 7.74 -4.78 13.64
C GLU A 63 8.86 -3.85 13.19
#